data_AF-A0A958K4P2-F1
#
_entry.id   AF-A0A958K4P2-F1
#
_cell.length_a   1.000
_cell.length_b   1.000
_cell.length_c   1.000
_cell.angle_alpha   90.00
_cell.angle_beta   90.00
_cell.angle_gamma   90.00
#
_symmetry.space_group_name_H-M   'P 1'
#
loop_
_entity.id
_entity.type
_entity.pdbx_description
1 polymer ?
#
loop_
_entity_poly.entity_id
_entity_poly.type
_entity_poly.pdbx_seq_one_letter_code
_entity_poly.pdbx_strand_id
1 'polypeptide(L)'
;MVDPALSSMPSPDWHTHLKLSSDHSLAFMLPVDINAVPLHPELLLVNRTLRFSLPIPDWGLEGEPLVYPAVDTARAGNPIKLGDDGQPARGLVFLNRKDGGIYQGVVADGTKVLIFNDITRDIAKRLQAKILSVNPYIDQLSISDMKKIVAFAAHELKVVDMYNGRASSIIEDTKPVDGFEVPLVGGKVRDDFGYRVVSRDDPHQVGLIGIQIIGDRHKSYLSDAVVLSDGQHRWCIARDVVERNFRKLVLTAEDNLFDERPLRSLRLEFGLDA
;
A
#
# COMPACT_ATOMS: atom_id res chain seq x y z
N MET A 1 21.00 25.22 -45.58
CA MET A 1 21.88 24.05 -45.65
C MET A 1 22.55 23.89 -44.30
N VAL A 2 22.06 22.93 -43.51
CA VAL A 2 22.72 22.04 -42.50
C VAL A 2 23.73 22.68 -41.52
N ASP A 3 23.74 22.52 -40.20
CA ASP A 3 22.90 22.01 -39.09
C ASP A 3 23.79 22.21 -37.83
N PRO A 4 23.33 22.81 -36.71
CA PRO A 4 24.08 22.80 -35.45
C PRO A 4 23.37 21.86 -34.44
N ALA A 5 23.77 20.59 -34.39
CA ALA A 5 23.24 19.66 -33.40
C ALA A 5 24.28 18.62 -32.95
N LEU A 6 24.15 18.25 -31.66
CA LEU A 6 24.85 17.24 -30.85
C LEU A 6 26.08 17.76 -30.08
N SER A 7 25.86 18.39 -28.92
CA SER A 7 25.46 17.80 -27.62
C SER A 7 26.63 17.12 -26.92
N SER A 8 27.37 17.95 -26.20
CA SER A 8 28.13 17.58 -25.01
C SER A 8 27.16 17.11 -23.91
N MET A 9 27.39 15.92 -23.37
CA MET A 9 26.77 15.51 -22.11
C MET A 9 27.43 16.24 -20.94
N PRO A 10 26.66 16.83 -20.01
CA PRO A 10 27.06 16.92 -18.61
C PRO A 10 26.35 15.82 -17.80
N SER A 11 27.15 15.18 -16.96
CA SER A 11 26.76 14.25 -15.90
C SER A 11 25.62 14.83 -15.03
N PRO A 12 24.61 14.05 -14.62
CA PRO A 12 23.63 14.50 -13.65
C PRO A 12 24.23 14.53 -12.26
N ASP A 13 24.45 15.73 -11.76
CA ASP A 13 24.81 16.03 -10.38
C ASP A 13 23.52 16.03 -9.54
N TRP A 14 23.28 14.95 -8.77
CA TRP A 14 22.15 14.85 -7.85
C TRP A 14 22.66 14.83 -6.41
N HIS A 15 23.09 15.98 -5.92
CA HIS A 15 23.24 16.20 -4.48
C HIS A 15 21.89 16.13 -3.78
N THR A 16 21.57 14.95 -3.23
CA THR A 16 20.48 14.79 -2.27
C THR A 16 20.98 15.32 -0.92
N HIS A 17 20.48 16.48 -0.48
CA HIS A 17 20.75 16.99 0.86
C HIS A 17 19.98 16.15 1.90
N LEU A 18 20.55 15.01 2.29
CA LEU A 18 20.28 14.34 3.54
C LEU A 18 20.95 15.17 4.66
N LYS A 19 20.18 15.98 5.40
CA LYS A 19 20.60 16.45 6.73
C LYS A 19 20.54 15.25 7.67
N LEU A 20 21.61 14.47 7.69
CA LEU A 20 21.87 13.44 8.69
C LEU A 20 22.38 14.14 9.96
N SER A 21 21.77 13.82 11.11
CA SER A 21 22.29 14.21 12.41
C SER A 21 23.69 13.63 12.60
N SER A 22 24.58 14.46 13.12
CA SER A 22 26.04 14.31 13.11
C SER A 22 26.61 13.30 14.11
N ASP A 23 26.07 12.09 14.15
CA ASP A 23 26.71 10.98 14.85
C ASP A 23 26.14 9.66 14.33
N HIS A 24 26.85 9.05 13.37
CA HIS A 24 27.02 7.61 13.16
C HIS A 24 27.71 7.43 11.80
N SER A 25 28.80 6.66 11.83
CA SER A 25 29.65 6.27 10.71
C SER A 25 28.89 5.97 9.41
N LEU A 26 29.30 6.64 8.32
CA LEU A 26 28.95 6.31 6.94
C LEU A 26 29.42 4.89 6.60
N ALA A 27 28.61 3.88 6.94
CA ALA A 27 28.72 2.57 6.33
C ALA A 27 28.32 2.71 4.86
N PHE A 28 29.19 2.32 3.95
CA PHE A 28 28.84 2.16 2.54
C PHE A 28 27.73 1.10 2.45
N MET A 29 26.48 1.53 2.26
CA MET A 29 25.33 0.64 2.13
C MET A 29 25.29 0.14 0.68
N LEU A 30 25.75 -1.09 0.46
CA LEU A 30 25.69 -1.74 -0.86
C LEU A 30 24.26 -2.16 -1.18
N PRO A 31 23.84 -2.10 -2.46
CA PRO A 31 22.55 -2.64 -2.88
C PRO A 31 22.49 -4.16 -2.64
N VAL A 32 21.39 -4.63 -2.04
CA VAL A 32 21.11 -6.06 -1.84
C VAL A 32 20.46 -6.65 -3.09
N ASP A 33 21.01 -7.75 -3.60
CA ASP A 33 20.29 -8.62 -4.54
C ASP A 33 19.31 -9.51 -3.76
N ILE A 34 18.03 -9.19 -3.87
CA ILE A 34 16.94 -9.89 -3.16
C ILE A 34 16.81 -11.36 -3.57
N ASN A 35 17.32 -11.73 -4.76
CA ASN A 35 17.30 -13.11 -5.24
C ASN A 35 18.39 -13.96 -4.59
N ALA A 36 19.47 -13.33 -4.14
CA ALA A 36 20.56 -14.00 -3.42
C ALA A 36 20.26 -14.19 -1.92
N VAL A 37 19.22 -13.54 -1.38
CA VAL A 37 18.85 -13.68 0.04
C VAL A 37 18.33 -15.10 0.30
N PRO A 38 18.92 -15.84 1.27
CA PRO A 38 18.43 -17.16 1.63
C PRO A 38 17.06 -17.05 2.31
N LEU A 39 16.12 -17.90 1.86
CA LEU A 39 14.79 -18.02 2.46
C LEU A 39 14.82 -19.12 3.52
N HIS A 40 14.04 -18.93 4.58
CA HIS A 40 13.83 -19.93 5.62
C HIS A 40 12.80 -20.96 5.15
N PRO A 41 13.20 -22.19 4.80
CA PRO A 41 12.33 -23.13 4.10
C PRO A 41 11.13 -23.60 4.93
N GLU A 42 11.26 -23.62 6.26
CA GLU A 42 10.23 -24.10 7.18
C GLU A 42 9.33 -22.99 7.74
N LEU A 43 9.63 -21.71 7.44
CA LEU A 43 8.85 -20.60 7.94
C LEU A 43 7.95 -20.06 6.82
N LEU A 44 6.72 -20.55 6.82
CA LEU A 44 5.68 -20.13 5.88
C LEU A 44 4.75 -19.11 6.54
N LEU A 45 4.46 -18.04 5.83
CA LEU A 45 3.64 -16.94 6.29
C LEU A 45 2.43 -16.71 5.38
N VAL A 46 1.29 -16.35 5.93
CA VAL A 46 0.11 -15.88 5.17
C VAL A 46 -0.22 -14.44 5.53
N ASN A 47 -0.66 -13.68 4.53
CA ASN A 47 -1.01 -12.29 4.70
C ASN A 47 -2.41 -12.15 5.33
N ARG A 48 -2.48 -11.46 6.46
CA ARG A 48 -3.71 -11.10 7.18
C ARG A 48 -3.78 -9.59 7.44
N THR A 49 -3.27 -8.81 6.50
CA THR A 49 -3.33 -7.33 6.57
C THR A 49 -4.77 -6.87 6.71
N LEU A 50 -4.99 -5.95 7.64
CA LEU A 50 -6.27 -5.33 7.89
C LEU A 50 -6.40 -4.03 7.08
N ARG A 51 -7.55 -3.86 6.42
CA ARG A 51 -7.79 -2.81 5.43
C ARG A 51 -9.16 -2.20 5.62
N PHE A 52 -9.32 -0.91 5.35
CA PHE A 52 -10.63 -0.34 5.06
C PHE A 52 -10.77 -0.15 3.56
N SER A 53 -11.89 -0.57 2.98
CA SER A 53 -12.21 -0.32 1.59
C SER A 53 -13.36 0.68 1.48
N LEU A 54 -13.17 1.68 0.61
CA LEU A 54 -14.16 2.71 0.31
C LEU A 54 -14.37 2.78 -1.21
N PRO A 55 -15.53 2.35 -1.72
CA PRO A 55 -15.83 2.44 -3.14
C PRO A 55 -15.81 3.87 -3.64
N ILE A 56 -15.33 4.06 -4.87
CA ILE A 56 -15.37 5.33 -5.57
C ILE A 56 -16.62 5.33 -6.45
N PRO A 57 -17.55 6.28 -6.25
CA PRO A 57 -18.71 6.41 -7.14
C PRO A 57 -18.30 6.67 -8.59
N ASP A 58 -19.20 6.41 -9.52
CA ASP A 58 -19.05 6.90 -10.88
C ASP A 58 -19.36 8.40 -10.89
N TRP A 59 -18.34 9.21 -11.17
CA TRP A 59 -18.50 10.67 -11.24
C TRP A 59 -18.58 11.17 -12.68
N GLY A 60 -18.40 10.32 -13.69
CA GLY A 60 -18.27 10.73 -15.08
C GLY A 60 -17.30 11.92 -15.23
N LEU A 61 -17.82 13.07 -15.65
CA LEU A 61 -17.05 14.30 -15.85
C LEU A 61 -16.81 15.14 -14.58
N GLU A 62 -17.41 14.78 -13.44
CA GLU A 62 -17.25 15.52 -12.18
C GLU A 62 -15.97 15.14 -11.42
N GLY A 63 -15.32 14.03 -11.78
CA GLY A 63 -14.00 13.66 -11.25
C GLY A 63 -12.92 14.68 -11.65
N GLU A 64 -11.86 14.81 -10.87
CA GLU A 64 -10.72 15.65 -11.26
C GLU A 64 -9.82 14.92 -12.26
N PRO A 65 -9.13 15.63 -13.16
CA PRO A 65 -8.13 15.01 -14.01
C PRO A 65 -7.04 14.36 -13.15
N LEU A 66 -6.73 13.09 -13.44
CA LEU A 66 -5.71 12.33 -12.73
C LEU A 66 -4.32 12.74 -13.21
N VAL A 67 -3.90 13.93 -12.79
CA VAL A 67 -2.58 14.53 -13.05
C VAL A 67 -1.85 14.80 -11.74
N TYR A 68 -0.52 14.85 -11.79
CA TYR A 68 0.27 15.25 -10.64
C TYR A 68 -0.03 16.72 -10.28
N PRO A 69 -0.24 17.04 -9.00
CA PRO A 69 -0.57 18.40 -8.59
C PRO A 69 0.63 19.33 -8.69
N ALA A 70 0.38 20.63 -8.72
CA ALA A 70 1.40 21.67 -8.87
C ALA A 70 2.51 21.65 -7.80
N VAL A 71 2.22 21.09 -6.63
CA VAL A 71 3.21 20.94 -5.54
C VAL A 71 4.27 19.87 -5.83
N ASP A 72 4.03 18.94 -6.75
CA ASP A 72 5.04 18.02 -7.27
C ASP A 72 5.75 18.67 -8.45
N THR A 73 6.67 19.59 -8.18
CA THR A 73 7.30 20.46 -9.18
C THR A 73 7.97 19.71 -10.34
N ALA A 74 8.40 18.46 -10.12
CA ALA A 74 9.05 17.64 -11.13
C ALA A 74 8.07 17.00 -12.12
N ARG A 75 6.82 16.71 -11.68
CA ARG A 75 5.83 15.98 -12.47
C ARG A 75 4.53 16.73 -12.69
N ALA A 76 4.38 17.93 -12.12
CA ALA A 76 3.16 18.73 -12.15
C ALA A 76 2.52 18.78 -13.54
N GLY A 77 1.23 18.48 -13.60
CA GLY A 77 0.45 18.45 -14.84
C GLY A 77 0.59 17.18 -15.68
N ASN A 78 1.62 16.36 -15.45
CA ASN A 78 1.75 15.08 -16.15
C ASN A 78 0.64 14.12 -15.71
N PRO A 79 0.13 13.26 -16.60
CA PRO A 79 -0.87 12.26 -16.26
C PRO A 79 -0.32 11.24 -15.27
N ILE A 80 -1.06 10.97 -14.19
CA ILE A 80 -0.87 9.82 -13.32
C ILE A 80 -1.43 8.57 -14.02
N LYS A 81 -2.59 8.71 -14.69
CA LYS A 81 -3.24 7.65 -15.46
C LYS A 81 -3.98 8.24 -16.66
N LEU A 82 -3.83 7.59 -17.80
CA LEU A 82 -4.54 7.93 -19.03
C LEU A 82 -5.87 7.18 -19.12
N GLY A 83 -6.86 7.81 -19.74
CA GLY A 83 -8.08 7.19 -20.22
C GLY A 83 -7.90 6.61 -21.64
N ASP A 84 -8.96 5.98 -22.14
CA ASP A 84 -8.94 5.32 -23.45
C ASP A 84 -8.80 6.31 -24.63
N ASP A 85 -9.14 7.58 -24.41
CA ASP A 85 -8.99 8.69 -25.35
C ASP A 85 -7.57 9.29 -25.36
N GLY A 86 -6.65 8.74 -24.57
CA GLY A 86 -5.29 9.25 -24.41
C GLY A 86 -5.18 10.54 -23.60
N GLN A 87 -6.29 11.05 -23.05
CA GLN A 87 -6.29 12.17 -22.10
C GLN A 87 -6.15 11.64 -20.68
N PRO A 88 -5.82 12.50 -19.68
CA PRO A 88 -5.86 12.09 -18.29
C PRO A 88 -7.25 11.55 -17.92
N ALA A 89 -7.29 10.33 -17.35
CA ALA A 89 -8.51 9.78 -16.80
C ALA A 89 -9.04 10.71 -15.68
N ARG A 90 -10.31 10.54 -15.28
CA ARG A 90 -10.94 11.36 -14.24
C ARG A 90 -11.26 10.55 -12.99
N GLY A 91 -11.12 11.18 -11.82
CA GLY A 91 -11.43 10.57 -10.55
C GLY A 91 -10.91 11.35 -9.35
N LEU A 92 -10.14 10.70 -8.46
CA LEU A 92 -9.57 11.29 -7.26
C LEU A 92 -8.05 11.12 -7.24
N VAL A 93 -7.33 12.22 -7.00
CA VAL A 93 -5.89 12.25 -6.73
C VAL A 93 -5.67 12.32 -5.22
N PHE A 94 -4.78 11.46 -4.71
CA PHE A 94 -4.42 11.42 -3.28
C PHE A 94 -2.94 11.10 -3.10
N LEU A 95 -2.42 11.37 -1.90
CA LEU A 95 -1.02 11.18 -1.55
C LEU A 95 -0.83 9.90 -0.73
N ASN A 96 -0.08 8.92 -1.25
CA ASN A 96 0.40 7.80 -0.44
C ASN A 96 1.71 8.23 0.26
N ARG A 97 1.65 8.42 1.58
CA ARG A 97 2.79 8.86 2.38
C ARG A 97 3.75 7.72 2.75
N LYS A 98 3.31 6.46 2.66
CA LYS A 98 4.16 5.29 2.94
C LYS A 98 5.22 5.08 1.86
N ASP A 99 4.86 5.29 0.60
CA ASP A 99 5.75 5.12 -0.56
C ASP A 99 6.48 6.42 -0.93
N GLY A 100 7.13 7.06 0.05
CA GLY A 100 7.92 8.28 -0.19
C GLY A 100 7.10 9.52 -0.55
N GLY A 101 5.78 9.51 -0.30
CA GLY A 101 4.92 10.65 -0.63
C GLY A 101 4.59 10.74 -2.12
N ILE A 102 4.29 9.60 -2.76
CA ILE A 102 3.91 9.58 -4.18
C ILE A 102 2.41 9.86 -4.32
N TYR A 103 2.07 10.75 -5.26
CA TYR A 103 0.69 10.95 -5.69
C TYR A 103 0.19 9.76 -6.50
N GLN A 104 -0.99 9.26 -6.15
CA GLN A 104 -1.70 8.22 -6.87
C GLN A 104 -3.06 8.74 -7.31
N GLY A 105 -3.63 8.11 -8.34
CA GLY A 105 -4.95 8.44 -8.87
C GLY A 105 -5.85 7.22 -8.85
N VAL A 106 -7.10 7.38 -8.46
CA VAL A 106 -8.16 6.37 -8.59
C VAL A 106 -9.20 6.85 -9.58
N VAL A 107 -9.49 6.03 -10.59
CA VAL A 107 -10.52 6.34 -11.61
C VAL A 107 -11.89 6.24 -10.98
N ALA A 108 -12.76 7.21 -11.26
CA ALA A 108 -14.13 7.23 -10.77
C ALA A 108 -15.10 6.64 -11.81
N ASP A 109 -14.94 5.34 -12.10
CA ASP A 109 -15.75 4.57 -13.05
C ASP A 109 -16.77 3.64 -12.34
N GLY A 110 -16.96 3.81 -11.03
CA GLY A 110 -17.81 2.95 -10.20
C GLY A 110 -17.24 1.56 -9.88
N THR A 111 -16.11 1.17 -10.47
CA THR A 111 -15.48 -0.16 -10.28
C THR A 111 -14.28 -0.15 -9.33
N LYS A 112 -13.82 1.04 -8.95
CA LYS A 112 -12.64 1.22 -8.11
C LYS A 112 -12.99 1.43 -6.66
N VAL A 113 -12.01 1.13 -5.83
CA VAL A 113 -12.03 1.38 -4.39
C VAL A 113 -10.76 2.14 -4.00
N LEU A 114 -10.88 3.01 -3.00
CA LEU A 114 -9.77 3.50 -2.22
C LEU A 114 -9.56 2.57 -1.02
N ILE A 115 -8.31 2.16 -0.80
CA ILE A 115 -7.93 1.21 0.24
C ILE A 115 -7.05 1.93 1.25
N PHE A 116 -7.47 1.91 2.51
CA PHE A 116 -6.70 2.36 3.66
C PHE A 116 -6.08 1.13 4.30
N ASN A 117 -4.79 0.96 4.13
CA ASN A 117 -4.09 -0.28 4.46
C ASN A 117 -3.44 -0.18 5.84
N ASP A 118 -3.19 -1.34 6.45
CA ASP A 118 -2.42 -1.46 7.68
C ASP A 118 -3.02 -0.64 8.84
N ILE A 119 -4.35 -0.72 8.99
CA ILE A 119 -5.10 0.03 9.99
C ILE A 119 -5.64 -0.86 11.11
N THR A 120 -5.80 -0.27 12.29
CA THR A 120 -6.43 -0.91 13.44
C THR A 120 -7.95 -0.85 13.36
N ARG A 121 -8.62 -1.68 14.15
CA ARG A 121 -10.08 -1.66 14.31
C ARG A 121 -10.60 -0.30 14.78
N ASP A 122 -9.88 0.40 15.65
CA ASP A 122 -10.25 1.74 16.12
C ASP A 122 -10.21 2.77 15.00
N ILE A 123 -9.13 2.79 14.22
CA ILE A 123 -8.99 3.66 13.04
C ILE A 123 -10.12 3.38 12.05
N ALA A 124 -10.41 2.11 11.78
CA ALA A 124 -11.49 1.72 10.88
C ALA A 124 -12.86 2.22 11.36
N LYS A 125 -13.17 2.12 12.66
CA LYS A 125 -14.45 2.61 13.22
C LYS A 125 -14.57 4.13 13.09
N ARG A 126 -13.50 4.85 13.41
CA ARG A 126 -13.47 6.32 13.29
C ARG A 126 -13.59 6.76 11.83
N LEU A 127 -12.96 6.03 10.91
CA LEU A 127 -13.07 6.28 9.48
C LEU A 127 -14.49 6.02 8.97
N GLN A 128 -15.11 4.91 9.34
CA GLN A 128 -16.50 4.62 9.00
C GLN A 128 -17.46 5.70 9.53
N ALA A 129 -17.33 6.09 10.79
CA ALA A 129 -18.14 7.16 11.37
C ALA A 129 -17.94 8.49 10.62
N LYS A 130 -16.71 8.81 10.21
CA LYS A 130 -16.44 9.99 9.38
C LYS A 130 -17.13 9.90 8.03
N ILE A 131 -17.05 8.76 7.34
CA ILE A 131 -17.69 8.58 6.03
C ILE A 131 -19.20 8.76 6.15
N LEU A 132 -19.84 8.07 7.10
CA LEU A 132 -21.29 8.11 7.27
C LEU A 132 -21.81 9.49 7.73
N SER A 133 -21.01 10.24 8.50
CA SER A 133 -21.35 11.63 8.88
C SER A 133 -21.16 12.64 7.75
N VAL A 134 -20.31 12.34 6.76
CA VAL A 134 -20.16 13.17 5.57
C VAL A 134 -21.31 12.92 4.61
N ASN A 135 -21.59 11.66 4.29
CA ASN A 135 -22.79 11.25 3.57
C ASN A 135 -23.13 9.77 3.90
N PRO A 136 -24.32 9.46 4.42
CA PRO A 136 -24.71 8.07 4.68
C PRO A 136 -24.90 7.25 3.39
N TYR A 137 -25.14 7.91 2.24
CA TYR A 137 -25.24 7.29 0.93
C TYR A 137 -23.86 7.26 0.25
N ILE A 138 -23.09 6.20 0.51
CA ILE A 138 -21.67 6.11 0.09
C ILE A 138 -21.48 6.14 -1.44
N ASP A 139 -22.49 5.75 -2.21
CA ASP A 139 -22.54 5.81 -3.67
C ASP A 139 -22.80 7.22 -4.20
N GLN A 140 -23.16 8.17 -3.33
CA GLN A 140 -23.42 9.57 -3.65
C GLN A 140 -22.33 10.49 -3.07
N LEU A 141 -21.20 9.94 -2.61
CA LEU A 141 -20.07 10.74 -2.16
C LEU A 141 -19.52 11.55 -3.32
N SER A 142 -19.52 12.88 -3.19
CA SER A 142 -18.89 13.76 -4.17
C SER A 142 -17.36 13.68 -4.06
N ILE A 143 -16.64 14.20 -5.07
CA ILE A 143 -15.18 14.36 -4.99
C ILE A 143 -14.75 15.20 -3.79
N SER A 144 -15.51 16.24 -3.45
CA SER A 144 -15.25 17.08 -2.27
C SER A 144 -15.34 16.28 -0.98
N ASP A 145 -16.33 15.40 -0.88
CA ASP A 145 -16.54 14.53 0.29
C ASP A 145 -15.41 13.50 0.43
N MET A 146 -15.02 12.87 -0.68
CA MET A 146 -13.87 11.97 -0.70
C MET A 146 -12.58 12.66 -0.28
N LYS A 147 -12.33 13.90 -0.73
CA LYS A 147 -11.16 14.67 -0.29
C LYS A 147 -11.19 14.98 1.21
N LYS A 148 -12.36 15.28 1.79
CA LYS A 148 -12.50 15.46 3.25
C LYS A 148 -12.19 14.16 4.00
N ILE A 149 -12.64 13.01 3.49
CA ILE A 149 -12.39 11.69 4.08
C ILE A 149 -10.89 11.34 4.01
N VAL A 150 -10.26 11.53 2.85
CA VAL A 150 -8.81 11.33 2.69
C VAL A 150 -8.00 12.24 3.59
N ALA A 151 -8.38 13.53 3.68
CA ALA A 151 -7.73 14.49 4.57
C ALA A 151 -7.87 14.06 6.04
N PHE A 152 -9.07 13.65 6.47
CA PHE A 152 -9.31 13.14 7.82
C PHE A 152 -8.43 11.91 8.13
N ALA A 153 -8.41 10.92 7.23
CA ALA A 153 -7.58 9.73 7.39
C ALA A 153 -6.09 10.08 7.52
N ALA A 154 -5.58 10.95 6.64
CA ALA A 154 -4.17 11.32 6.64
C ALA A 154 -3.76 12.21 7.83
N HIS A 155 -4.57 13.21 8.17
CA HIS A 155 -4.18 14.23 9.15
C HIS A 155 -4.61 13.91 10.57
N GLU A 156 -5.79 13.33 10.76
CA GLU A 156 -6.34 13.04 12.09
C GLU A 156 -6.11 11.60 12.52
N LEU A 157 -6.27 10.63 11.61
CA LEU A 157 -6.03 9.21 11.91
C LEU A 157 -4.59 8.76 11.64
N LYS A 158 -3.77 9.61 11.01
CA LYS A 158 -2.38 9.31 10.62
C LYS A 158 -2.25 8.08 9.73
N VAL A 159 -3.26 7.78 8.92
CA VAL A 159 -3.18 6.72 7.91
C VAL A 159 -2.32 7.21 6.75
N VAL A 160 -1.18 6.54 6.57
CA VAL A 160 -0.16 6.93 5.58
C VAL A 160 -0.11 6.01 4.37
N ASP A 161 -0.62 4.79 4.49
CA ASP A 161 -0.64 3.79 3.43
C ASP A 161 -2.04 3.71 2.80
N MET A 162 -2.15 4.33 1.63
CA MET A 162 -3.38 4.38 0.85
C MET A 162 -3.08 4.00 -0.60
N TYR A 163 -3.92 3.19 -1.21
CA TYR A 163 -3.80 2.86 -2.63
C TYR A 163 -5.17 2.59 -3.26
N ASN A 164 -5.22 2.51 -4.58
CA ASN A 164 -6.43 2.12 -5.28
C ASN A 164 -6.46 0.61 -5.57
N GLY A 165 -7.67 0.07 -5.72
CA GLY A 165 -7.89 -1.29 -6.16
C GLY A 165 -9.16 -1.42 -6.99
N ARG A 166 -9.49 -2.64 -7.38
CA ARG A 166 -10.79 -2.99 -7.99
C ARG A 166 -11.71 -3.53 -6.90
N ALA A 167 -12.98 -3.16 -6.97
CA ALA A 167 -14.01 -3.68 -6.06
C ALA A 167 -14.06 -5.22 -6.09
N SER A 168 -14.00 -5.82 -7.29
CA SER A 168 -14.00 -7.28 -7.46
C SER A 168 -12.85 -7.96 -6.73
N SER A 169 -11.63 -7.42 -6.83
CA SER A 169 -10.46 -7.97 -6.14
C SER A 169 -10.57 -7.84 -4.63
N ILE A 170 -11.17 -6.76 -4.11
CA ILE A 170 -11.42 -6.66 -2.66
C ILE A 170 -12.41 -7.71 -2.20
N ILE A 171 -13.49 -7.95 -2.95
CA ILE A 171 -14.50 -8.95 -2.59
C ILE A 171 -13.88 -10.36 -2.62
N GLU A 172 -13.04 -10.65 -3.61
CA GLU A 172 -12.38 -11.95 -3.78
C GLU A 172 -11.25 -12.19 -2.76
N ASP A 173 -10.39 -11.20 -2.55
CA ASP A 173 -9.14 -11.38 -1.79
C ASP A 173 -9.29 -11.11 -0.29
N THR A 174 -10.45 -10.62 0.15
CA THR A 174 -10.65 -10.21 1.54
C THR A 174 -12.03 -10.58 2.09
N LYS A 175 -12.09 -10.86 3.39
CA LYS A 175 -13.34 -11.10 4.12
C LYS A 175 -13.69 -9.92 5.04
N PRO A 176 -14.99 -9.63 5.26
CA PRO A 176 -15.41 -8.64 6.24
C PRO A 176 -14.90 -8.98 7.64
N VAL A 177 -14.62 -7.96 8.43
CA VAL A 177 -14.35 -8.10 9.88
C VAL A 177 -15.62 -7.72 10.63
N ASP A 178 -16.06 -8.58 11.55
CA ASP A 178 -17.28 -8.37 12.33
C ASP A 178 -17.29 -7.07 13.15
N GLY A 179 -18.50 -6.55 13.38
CA GLY A 179 -18.73 -5.37 14.21
C GLY A 179 -18.63 -4.04 13.45
N PHE A 180 -18.84 -4.07 12.14
CA PHE A 180 -18.90 -2.91 11.26
C PHE A 180 -20.22 -2.92 10.49
N GLU A 181 -20.86 -1.76 10.39
CA GLU A 181 -22.08 -1.61 9.60
C GLU A 181 -21.74 -1.59 8.11
N VAL A 182 -22.43 -2.39 7.31
CA VAL A 182 -22.32 -2.31 5.85
C VAL A 182 -23.55 -1.58 5.34
N PRO A 183 -23.40 -0.39 4.72
CA PRO A 183 -24.54 0.39 4.25
C PRO A 183 -25.23 -0.36 3.10
N LEU A 184 -26.56 -0.25 3.09
CA LEU A 184 -27.38 -0.69 1.97
C LEU A 184 -27.42 0.42 0.92
N VAL A 185 -26.96 0.11 -0.29
CA VAL A 185 -27.06 1.00 -1.44
C VAL A 185 -28.07 0.41 -2.41
N GLY A 186 -29.19 1.10 -2.65
CA GLY A 186 -30.25 0.59 -3.52
C GLY A 186 -30.82 -0.76 -3.07
N GLY A 187 -30.83 -1.04 -1.76
CA GLY A 187 -31.26 -2.32 -1.19
C GLY A 187 -30.24 -3.46 -1.30
N LYS A 188 -29.01 -3.19 -1.77
CA LYS A 188 -27.92 -4.18 -1.84
C LYS A 188 -26.82 -3.84 -0.84
N VAL A 189 -26.25 -4.88 -0.24
CA VAL A 189 -25.05 -4.78 0.59
C VAL A 189 -23.87 -4.43 -0.32
N ARG A 190 -23.09 -3.40 0.06
CA ARG A 190 -21.82 -3.08 -0.60
C ARG A 190 -20.69 -3.89 0.01
N ASP A 191 -20.50 -5.10 -0.51
CA ASP A 191 -19.46 -6.02 -0.03
C ASP A 191 -18.03 -5.54 -0.28
N ASP A 192 -17.85 -4.48 -1.07
CA ASP A 192 -16.58 -3.81 -1.31
C ASP A 192 -16.35 -2.60 -0.37
N PHE A 193 -17.21 -2.39 0.64
CA PHE A 193 -17.08 -1.35 1.65
C PHE A 193 -16.76 -1.93 3.03
N GLY A 194 -16.01 -1.18 3.83
CA GLY A 194 -15.85 -1.40 5.26
C GLY A 194 -14.50 -2.01 5.66
N TYR A 195 -14.43 -2.49 6.90
CA TYR A 195 -13.22 -3.07 7.48
C TYR A 195 -13.10 -4.55 7.13
N ARG A 196 -11.95 -4.92 6.55
CA ARG A 196 -11.73 -6.23 5.92
C ARG A 196 -10.34 -6.75 6.24
N VAL A 197 -10.19 -8.07 6.19
CA VAL A 197 -8.91 -8.75 6.34
C VAL A 197 -8.61 -9.56 5.09
N VAL A 198 -7.35 -9.54 4.64
CA VAL A 198 -6.89 -10.41 3.54
C VAL A 198 -7.18 -11.87 3.91
N SER A 199 -7.82 -12.59 2.99
CA SER A 199 -8.26 -13.99 3.17
C SER A 199 -7.61 -14.96 2.20
N ARG A 200 -6.68 -14.49 1.35
CA ARG A 200 -5.90 -15.39 0.49
C ARG A 200 -4.98 -16.28 1.32
N ASP A 201 -4.90 -17.55 0.96
CA ASP A 201 -4.11 -18.56 1.66
C ASP A 201 -2.77 -18.86 0.98
N ASP A 202 -2.30 -17.96 0.13
CA ASP A 202 -1.02 -18.10 -0.55
C ASP A 202 0.12 -18.06 0.48
N PRO A 203 0.89 -19.15 0.64
CA PRO A 203 1.99 -19.19 1.58
C PRO A 203 3.18 -18.40 1.02
N HIS A 204 3.85 -17.68 1.92
CA HIS A 204 5.03 -16.89 1.63
C HIS A 204 6.22 -17.45 2.40
N GLN A 205 7.32 -17.70 1.71
CA GLN A 205 8.61 -17.92 2.35
C GLN A 205 9.23 -16.58 2.75
N VAL A 206 10.03 -16.57 3.81
CA VAL A 206 10.64 -15.35 4.35
C VAL A 206 12.16 -15.50 4.47
N GLY A 207 12.89 -14.43 4.15
CA GLY A 207 14.34 -14.30 4.40
C GLY A 207 14.64 -12.99 5.12
N LEU A 208 15.60 -12.99 6.03
CA LEU A 208 16.01 -11.78 6.74
C LEU A 208 17.05 -11.00 5.93
N ILE A 209 16.86 -9.68 5.83
CA ILE A 209 17.89 -8.75 5.40
C ILE A 209 18.29 -7.95 6.64
N GLY A 210 19.58 -7.80 6.90
CA GLY A 210 20.05 -6.86 7.92
C GLY A 210 19.71 -5.41 7.58
N ILE A 211 20.25 -4.45 8.34
CA ILE A 211 20.08 -3.01 8.02
C ILE A 211 20.82 -2.70 6.71
N GLN A 212 20.11 -2.66 5.58
CA GLN A 212 20.68 -2.34 4.26
C GLN A 212 19.68 -1.57 3.38
N ILE A 213 20.20 -0.68 2.52
CA ILE A 213 19.40 0.01 1.50
C ILE A 213 19.16 -0.98 0.37
N ILE A 214 17.90 -1.25 0.07
CA ILE A 214 17.52 -2.14 -1.02
C ILE A 214 17.25 -1.28 -2.24
N GLY A 215 18.11 -1.45 -3.25
CA GLY A 215 18.17 -0.60 -4.43
C GLY A 215 17.14 -0.93 -5.52
N ASP A 216 16.00 -1.55 -5.19
CA ASP A 216 14.93 -1.77 -6.16
C ASP A 216 13.70 -0.90 -5.81
N ARG A 217 13.31 -0.06 -6.79
CA ARG A 217 12.15 0.85 -6.77
C ARG A 217 12.11 1.93 -5.67
N HIS A 218 13.23 2.61 -5.41
CA HIS A 218 13.28 3.80 -4.54
C HIS A 218 12.84 3.58 -3.07
N LYS A 219 12.75 2.34 -2.58
CA LYS A 219 12.38 2.05 -1.18
C LYS A 219 13.64 1.78 -0.35
N SER A 220 14.13 2.81 0.34
CA SER A 220 15.13 2.62 1.39
C SER A 220 14.44 2.21 2.70
N TYR A 221 14.81 1.05 3.24
CA TYR A 221 14.39 0.64 4.57
C TYR A 221 15.47 1.07 5.56
N LEU A 222 15.16 2.07 6.40
CA LEU A 222 16.05 2.57 7.45
C LEU A 222 16.17 1.60 8.66
N SER A 223 15.48 0.45 8.60
CA SER A 223 15.44 -0.59 9.63
C SER A 223 15.27 -1.97 8.98
N ASP A 224 15.54 -3.03 9.75
CA ASP A 224 15.47 -4.44 9.36
C ASP A 224 14.34 -4.73 8.34
N ALA A 225 14.74 -5.08 7.12
CA ALA A 225 13.84 -5.48 6.05
C ALA A 225 13.81 -6.99 5.93
N VAL A 226 12.77 -7.53 5.32
CA VAL A 226 12.68 -8.95 5.01
C VAL A 226 12.31 -9.15 3.56
N VAL A 227 12.82 -10.22 2.97
CA VAL A 227 12.36 -10.73 1.68
C VAL A 227 11.18 -11.64 1.93
N LEU A 228 10.09 -11.41 1.20
CA LEU A 228 9.02 -12.37 1.04
C LEU A 228 9.09 -12.98 -0.35
N SER A 229 8.66 -14.24 -0.47
CA SER A 229 8.52 -14.92 -1.76
C SER A 229 7.25 -15.76 -1.80
N ASP A 230 6.52 -15.68 -2.91
CA ASP A 230 5.40 -16.56 -3.26
C ASP A 230 5.86 -17.76 -4.13
N GLY A 231 7.17 -17.96 -4.29
CA GLY A 231 7.79 -18.96 -5.17
C GLY A 231 8.01 -18.51 -6.61
N GLN A 232 7.30 -17.48 -7.09
CA GLN A 232 7.48 -16.91 -8.43
C GLN A 232 8.18 -15.55 -8.38
N HIS A 233 7.88 -14.77 -7.36
CA HIS A 233 8.34 -13.40 -7.15
C HIS A 233 9.02 -13.29 -5.79
N ARG A 234 9.91 -12.31 -5.69
CA ARG A 234 10.53 -11.88 -4.44
C ARG A 234 10.39 -10.38 -4.30
N TRP A 235 10.07 -9.92 -3.10
CA TRP A 235 10.00 -8.48 -2.80
C TRP A 235 10.41 -8.21 -1.37
N CYS A 236 10.75 -6.95 -1.10
CA CYS A 236 11.13 -6.51 0.23
C CYS A 236 9.99 -5.77 0.91
N ILE A 237 9.95 -5.94 2.23
CA ILE A 237 8.97 -5.32 3.10
C ILE A 237 9.62 -5.08 4.46
N ALA A 238 9.19 -4.03 5.16
CA ALA A 238 9.71 -3.74 6.49
C ALA A 238 9.32 -4.87 7.46
N ARG A 239 10.24 -5.27 8.36
CA ARG A 239 10.00 -6.37 9.31
C ARG A 239 8.76 -6.14 10.17
N ASP A 240 8.58 -4.93 10.68
CA ASP A 240 7.45 -4.56 11.54
C ASP A 240 6.10 -4.73 10.84
N VAL A 241 6.05 -4.46 9.53
CA VAL A 241 4.86 -4.70 8.70
C VAL A 241 4.57 -6.19 8.59
N VAL A 242 5.60 -7.04 8.46
CA VAL A 242 5.42 -8.50 8.42
C VAL A 242 4.94 -9.03 9.77
N GLU A 243 5.59 -8.64 10.86
CA GLU A 243 5.23 -9.10 12.21
C GLU A 243 3.80 -8.70 12.59
N ARG A 244 3.33 -7.52 12.17
CA ARG A 244 1.96 -7.07 12.40
C ARG A 244 0.94 -7.80 11.53
N ASN A 245 1.22 -7.95 10.24
CA ASN A 245 0.21 -8.32 9.26
C ASN A 245 0.23 -9.80 8.83
N PHE A 246 1.31 -10.54 9.07
CA PHE A 246 1.42 -11.93 8.64
C PHE A 246 1.18 -12.89 9.80
N ARG A 247 0.75 -14.10 9.47
CA ARG A 247 0.60 -15.22 10.41
C ARG A 247 1.47 -16.38 9.96
N LYS A 248 2.09 -17.04 10.92
CA LYS A 248 2.86 -18.25 10.68
C LYS A 248 1.90 -19.40 10.41
N LEU A 249 2.14 -20.13 9.32
CA LEU A 249 1.50 -21.41 9.08
C LEU A 249 2.27 -22.50 9.83
N VAL A 250 1.56 -23.29 10.63
CA VAL A 250 2.11 -24.41 11.39
C VAL A 250 1.39 -25.67 10.97
N LEU A 251 2.14 -26.65 10.45
CA LEU A 251 1.60 -27.98 10.19
C LEU A 251 1.12 -28.60 11.50
N THR A 252 -0.16 -28.96 11.54
CA THR A 252 -0.71 -29.73 12.65
C THR A 252 -0.57 -31.22 12.37
N ALA A 253 -0.30 -31.99 13.44
CA ALA A 253 -0.10 -33.44 13.33
C ALA A 253 -1.40 -34.19 12.95
N GLU A 254 -2.54 -33.54 13.15
CA GLU A 254 -3.86 -34.02 12.76
C GLU A 254 -4.20 -33.42 11.39
N ASP A 255 -4.40 -34.29 10.39
CA ASP A 255 -4.95 -33.97 9.07
C ASP A 255 -4.09 -33.21 8.05
N ASN A 256 -2.78 -33.01 8.27
CA ASN A 256 -1.92 -32.19 7.37
C ASN A 256 -2.48 -30.77 7.13
N LEU A 257 -3.27 -30.27 8.07
CA LEU A 257 -3.84 -28.93 8.01
C LEU A 257 -2.86 -27.91 8.60
N PHE A 258 -2.85 -26.71 8.04
CA PHE A 258 -2.09 -25.59 8.60
C PHE A 258 -2.94 -24.82 9.61
N ASP A 259 -2.38 -24.60 10.80
CA ASP A 259 -2.88 -23.65 11.79
C ASP A 259 -2.19 -22.30 11.64
N GLU A 260 -2.94 -21.20 11.78
CA GLU A 260 -2.42 -19.84 11.70
C GLU A 260 -2.08 -19.31 13.08
N ARG A 261 -0.82 -18.95 13.30
CA ARG A 261 -0.36 -18.40 14.58
C ARG A 261 0.18 -16.98 14.46
N PRO A 262 -0.04 -16.11 15.46
CA PRO A 262 0.67 -14.86 15.57
C PRO A 262 2.18 -15.10 15.56
N LEU A 263 2.93 -14.25 14.86
CA LEU A 263 4.38 -14.23 14.94
C LEU A 263 4.80 -13.67 16.31
N ARG A 264 5.76 -14.30 16.98
CA ARG A 264 6.34 -13.76 18.23
C ARG A 264 7.25 -12.57 17.92
N SER A 265 8.27 -12.83 17.11
CA SER A 265 9.07 -11.87 16.35
C SER A 265 9.83 -12.66 15.29
N LEU A 266 10.14 -12.06 14.15
CA LEU A 266 10.87 -12.77 13.11
C LEU A 266 12.27 -13.18 13.57
N ARG A 267 12.94 -12.36 14.40
CA ARG A 267 14.25 -12.74 14.93
C ARG A 267 14.20 -13.99 15.82
N LEU A 268 13.15 -14.14 16.63
CA LEU A 268 12.93 -15.36 17.43
C LEU A 268 12.60 -16.57 16.55
N GLU A 269 11.77 -16.39 15.52
CA GLU A 269 11.44 -17.48 14.58
C GLU A 269 12.68 -17.97 13.79
N PHE A 270 13.69 -17.10 13.62
CA PHE A 270 14.98 -17.43 13.02
C PHE A 270 16.05 -17.86 14.05
N GLY A 271 15.72 -17.94 15.34
CA GLY A 271 16.66 -18.35 16.39
C GLY A 271 17.78 -17.34 16.71
N LEU A 272 17.58 -16.06 16.40
CA LEU A 272 18.61 -15.01 16.53
C LEU A 272 18.61 -14.30 17.90
N ASP A 273 17.52 -14.44 18.68
CA ASP A 273 17.35 -13.76 19.98
C ASP A 273 17.00 -14.77 21.11
N ALA A 274 17.63 -15.95 21.12
CA ALA A 274 17.40 -17.02 22.10
C ALA A 274 17.89 -16.69 23.52
#